data_AF-A0A4D4L7P8-F1
#
_entry.id   AF-A0A4D4L7P8-F1
#
_cell.length_a   1.000
_cell.length_b   1.000
_cell.length_c   1.000
_cell.angle_alpha   90.00
_cell.angle_beta   90.00
_cell.angle_gamma   90.00
#
_symmetry.space_group_name_H-M   'P 1'
#
loop_
_entity.id
_entity.type
_entity.pdbx_description
1 polymer ?
#
loop_
_entity_poly.entity_id
_entity_poly.type
_entity_poly.pdbx_seq_one_letter_code
_entity_poly.pdbx_strand_id
1 'polypeptide(L)'
;MPWRDWLTELAEHRATRILTPLAEAVRGVEETEGMGQPKAKPDREPERLTIHRVLRLLDGGRRMPLARALNARLPEAERTPRGDQTEQDPLAPLAEALAVLIGAQLVARGTAYWAMNWTGPSLLVPPDGIAPETIRTWADTAVRLPGQTQRLGLHLAALGVDERAPLPTTGRAGARRTGRRRGSGRDGSASHPGPPAPHAGASPPYGRWRSPCCWG
;
A
#
# COMPACT_ATOMS: atom_id res chain seq x y z
N MET A 1 -6.36 -21.03 -8.59
CA MET A 1 -5.78 -21.57 -7.34
C MET A 1 -6.21 -20.65 -6.20
N PRO A 2 -7.38 -20.91 -5.58
CA PRO A 2 -8.08 -19.96 -4.71
C PRO A 2 -7.39 -19.66 -3.36
N TRP A 3 -6.52 -20.55 -2.88
CA TRP A 3 -5.85 -20.38 -1.58
C TRP A 3 -4.76 -19.31 -1.58
N ARG A 4 -4.11 -19.03 -2.73
CA ARG A 4 -3.08 -17.97 -2.85
C ARG A 4 -3.68 -16.58 -2.78
N ASP A 5 -4.83 -16.42 -3.43
CA ASP A 5 -5.61 -15.19 -3.40
C ASP A 5 -6.07 -14.92 -1.97
N TRP A 6 -6.56 -15.95 -1.27
CA TRP A 6 -6.92 -15.86 0.15
C TRP A 6 -5.74 -15.46 1.07
N LEU A 7 -4.55 -16.01 0.88
CA LEU A 7 -3.38 -15.63 1.67
C LEU A 7 -2.95 -14.18 1.42
N THR A 8 -3.08 -13.71 0.18
CA THR A 8 -2.76 -12.32 -0.19
C THR A 8 -3.76 -11.37 0.46
N GLU A 9 -5.06 -11.67 0.39
CA GLU A 9 -6.12 -10.92 1.06
C GLU A 9 -5.92 -10.89 2.57
N LEU A 10 -5.53 -12.02 3.17
CA LEU A 10 -5.24 -12.10 4.61
C LEU A 10 -4.00 -11.27 4.99
N ALA A 11 -2.94 -11.30 4.18
CA ALA A 11 -1.73 -10.52 4.41
C ALA A 11 -2.02 -9.03 4.35
N GLU A 12 -2.76 -8.58 3.34
CA GLU A 12 -3.21 -7.21 3.16
C GLU A 12 -4.14 -6.78 4.30
N HIS A 13 -5.14 -7.59 4.64
CA HIS A 13 -6.06 -7.30 5.72
C HIS A 13 -5.32 -7.15 7.06
N ARG A 14 -4.32 -7.98 7.36
CA ARG A 14 -3.49 -7.85 8.57
C ARG A 14 -2.60 -6.61 8.53
N ALA A 15 -1.97 -6.33 7.39
CA ALA A 15 -1.08 -5.18 7.23
C ALA A 15 -1.82 -3.86 7.41
N THR A 16 -3.06 -3.76 6.91
CA THR A 16 -3.80 -2.51 6.79
C THR A 16 -4.71 -2.19 7.99
N ARG A 17 -4.71 -3.00 9.05
CA ARG A 17 -5.58 -2.79 10.24
C ARG A 17 -5.42 -1.43 10.89
N ILE A 18 -4.19 -0.92 10.94
CA ILE A 18 -3.85 0.37 11.53
C ILE A 18 -4.40 1.58 10.75
N LEU A 19 -4.81 1.39 9.49
CA LEU A 19 -5.29 2.49 8.64
C LEU A 19 -6.64 3.05 9.07
N THR A 20 -7.52 2.23 9.63
CA THR A 20 -8.81 2.70 10.15
C THR A 20 -8.63 3.61 11.37
N PRO A 21 -7.89 3.20 12.43
CA PRO A 21 -7.52 4.09 13.54
C PRO A 21 -6.81 5.38 13.07
N LEU A 22 -5.93 5.28 12.08
CA LEU A 22 -5.24 6.45 11.51
C LEU A 22 -6.22 7.42 10.84
N ALA A 23 -7.16 6.92 10.03
CA ALA A 23 -8.17 7.75 9.36
C ALA A 23 -9.01 8.53 10.38
N GLU A 24 -9.43 7.87 11.46
CA GLU A 24 -10.19 8.50 12.53
C GLU A 24 -9.36 9.51 13.34
N ALA A 25 -8.08 9.23 13.57
CA ALA A 25 -7.17 10.14 14.25
C ALA A 25 -6.93 11.42 13.43
N VAL A 26 -6.67 11.28 12.11
CA VAL A 26 -6.54 12.41 11.18
C VAL A 26 -7.81 13.26 11.20
N ARG A 27 -8.98 12.63 11.08
CA ARG A 27 -10.27 13.32 11.13
C ARG A 27 -10.44 14.10 12.44
N GLY A 28 -10.19 13.46 13.59
CA GLY A 28 -10.34 14.10 14.89
C GLY A 28 -9.41 15.30 15.08
N VAL A 29 -8.17 15.23 14.60
CA VAL A 29 -7.24 16.37 14.65
C VAL A 29 -7.70 17.49 13.72
N GLU A 30 -8.08 17.19 12.49
CA GLU A 30 -8.58 18.20 11.54
C GLU A 30 -9.86 18.89 12.04
N GLU A 31 -10.77 18.16 12.69
CA GLU A 31 -11.98 18.71 13.32
C GLU A 31 -11.63 19.70 14.45
N THR A 32 -10.61 19.39 15.26
CA THR A 32 -10.14 20.32 16.31
C THR A 32 -9.47 21.57 15.75
N GLU A 33 -8.83 21.50 14.59
CA GLU A 33 -8.30 22.68 13.87
C GLU A 33 -9.42 23.51 13.20
N GLY A 34 -10.45 22.82 12.71
CA GLY A 34 -11.61 23.40 12.05
C GLY A 34 -12.61 24.10 12.98
N MET A 35 -12.45 24.04 14.31
CA MET A 35 -13.30 24.76 15.26
C MET A 35 -13.27 26.30 15.11
N GLY A 36 -12.46 26.85 14.20
CA GLY A 36 -12.50 28.25 13.75
C GLY A 36 -13.26 28.53 12.44
N GLN A 37 -13.76 27.52 11.72
CA GLN A 37 -14.56 27.71 10.50
C GLN A 37 -15.83 26.83 10.51
N PRO A 38 -17.03 27.43 10.68
CA PRO A 38 -18.27 26.70 10.46
C PRO A 38 -18.54 26.63 8.96
N LYS A 39 -18.23 25.51 8.28
CA LYS A 39 -18.93 25.07 7.06
C LYS A 39 -18.38 23.73 6.51
N ALA A 40 -19.12 22.65 6.75
CA ALA A 40 -19.64 21.81 5.67
C ALA A 40 -20.73 20.87 6.20
N LYS A 41 -21.78 20.73 5.40
CA LYS A 41 -22.99 19.91 5.64
C LYS A 41 -22.65 18.46 6.03
N PRO A 42 -23.53 17.77 6.79
CA PRO A 42 -23.36 16.36 7.19
C PRO A 42 -23.44 15.34 6.04
N ASP A 43 -23.49 15.79 4.77
CA ASP A 43 -23.58 14.96 3.57
C ASP A 43 -22.24 14.78 2.83
N ARG A 44 -21.13 15.33 3.33
CA ARG A 44 -19.82 14.95 2.77
C ARG A 44 -19.51 13.54 3.25
N GLU A 45 -19.50 12.59 2.31
CA GLU A 45 -18.84 11.30 2.51
C GLU A 45 -17.53 11.52 3.28
N PRO A 46 -17.22 10.69 4.29
CA PRO A 46 -16.02 10.87 5.07
C PRO A 46 -14.84 10.99 4.10
N GLU A 47 -14.16 12.15 4.10
CA GLU A 47 -13.02 12.36 3.24
C GLU A 47 -12.06 11.20 3.46
N ARG A 48 -11.74 10.48 2.38
CA ARG A 48 -10.95 9.26 2.45
C ARG A 48 -9.53 9.59 2.94
N LEU A 49 -8.92 8.66 3.66
CA LEU A 49 -7.53 8.80 4.12
C LEU A 49 -6.58 8.88 2.92
N THR A 50 -5.71 9.89 2.91
CA THR A 50 -4.67 10.11 1.90
C THR A 50 -3.32 10.36 2.59
N ILE A 51 -2.21 10.06 1.89
CA ILE A 51 -0.86 10.39 2.37
C ILE A 51 -0.76 11.90 2.56
N HIS A 52 -1.25 12.67 1.59
CA HIS A 52 -1.20 14.12 1.61
C HIS A 52 -1.80 14.73 2.88
N ARG A 53 -2.94 14.22 3.37
CA ARG A 53 -3.58 14.72 4.60
C ARG A 53 -2.71 14.48 5.83
N VAL A 54 -2.11 13.30 5.93
CA VAL A 54 -1.16 12.98 7.03
C VAL A 54 0.05 13.91 6.95
N LEU A 55 0.68 14.05 5.79
CA LEU A 55 1.86 14.90 5.62
C LEU A 55 1.55 16.37 5.94
N ARG A 56 0.39 16.89 5.51
CA ARG A 56 -0.08 18.24 5.84
C ARG A 56 -0.17 18.46 7.36
N LEU A 57 -0.68 17.50 8.12
CA LEU A 57 -0.72 17.59 9.58
C LEU A 57 0.67 17.55 10.21
N LEU A 58 1.59 16.73 9.68
CA LEU A 58 2.98 16.70 10.14
C LEU A 58 3.68 18.05 9.87
N ASP A 59 3.43 18.65 8.71
CA ASP A 59 3.94 19.98 8.34
C ASP A 59 3.36 21.11 9.18
N GLY A 60 2.08 21.03 9.52
CA GLY A 60 1.41 21.94 10.46
C GLY A 60 1.85 21.78 11.92
N GLY A 61 2.85 20.93 12.21
CA GLY A 61 3.36 20.71 13.57
C GLY A 61 2.46 19.84 14.44
N ARG A 62 1.49 19.12 13.85
CA ARG A 62 0.51 18.29 14.58
C ARG A 62 0.95 16.85 14.82
N ARG A 63 2.25 16.59 14.79
CA ARG A 63 2.86 15.27 15.07
C ARG A 63 2.33 14.66 16.37
N MET A 64 2.43 15.41 17.48
CA MET A 64 2.09 14.91 18.81
C MET A 64 0.57 14.77 19.03
N PRO A 65 -0.28 15.75 18.65
CA PRO A 65 -1.73 15.55 18.66
C PRO A 65 -2.17 14.34 17.85
N LEU A 66 -1.63 14.16 16.64
CA LEU A 66 -1.97 13.04 15.77
C LEU A 66 -1.52 11.71 16.36
N ALA A 67 -0.29 11.64 16.88
CA ALA A 67 0.22 10.47 17.56
C ALA A 67 -0.64 10.09 18.77
N ARG A 68 -1.01 11.05 19.63
CA ARG A 68 -1.89 10.80 20.78
C ARG A 68 -3.27 10.30 20.35
N ALA A 69 -3.87 10.95 19.34
CA ALA A 69 -5.16 10.56 18.80
C ALA A 69 -5.13 9.15 18.21
N LEU A 70 -4.05 8.76 17.54
CA LEU A 70 -3.85 7.41 17.03
C LEU A 70 -3.69 6.39 18.17
N ASN A 71 -2.78 6.65 19.12
CA ASN A 71 -2.53 5.76 20.25
C ASN A 71 -3.79 5.48 21.09
N ALA A 72 -4.66 6.48 21.25
CA ALA A 72 -5.95 6.33 21.94
C ALA A 72 -6.91 5.35 21.23
N ARG A 73 -6.75 5.14 19.92
CA ARG A 73 -7.62 4.30 19.08
C ARG A 73 -7.05 2.92 18.78
N LEU A 74 -5.76 2.70 19.03
CA LEU A 74 -5.14 1.39 18.83
C LEU A 74 -5.59 0.42 19.92
N PRO A 75 -5.93 -0.84 19.55
CA PRO A 75 -6.24 -1.88 20.51
C PRO A 75 -5.02 -2.20 21.37
N GLU A 76 -5.25 -2.57 22.63
CA GLU A 76 -4.19 -2.80 23.63
C GLU A 76 -3.21 -3.91 23.22
N ALA A 77 -3.66 -4.88 22.42
CA ALA A 77 -2.81 -5.93 21.84
C ALA A 77 -1.83 -5.41 20.77
N GLU A 78 -2.14 -4.31 20.08
CA GLU A 78 -1.25 -3.66 19.10
C GLU A 78 -0.33 -2.62 19.76
N ARG A 79 -0.57 -2.27 21.03
CA ARG A 79 0.36 -1.48 21.86
C ARG A 79 1.55 -2.30 22.37
N THR A 80 1.84 -3.44 21.73
CA THR A 80 2.66 -4.57 22.25
C THR A 80 3.72 -4.16 23.27
N PRO A 81 3.74 -4.78 24.47
CA PRO A 81 4.79 -4.59 25.45
C PRO A 81 6.06 -5.33 24.99
N ARG A 82 7.07 -4.58 24.57
CA ARG A 82 8.46 -5.07 24.67
C ARG A 82 8.96 -4.68 26.07
N GLY A 83 9.67 -5.60 26.71
CA GLY A 83 10.14 -5.46 28.09
C GLY A 83 10.80 -4.10 28.38
N ASP A 84 10.67 -3.69 29.64
CA ASP A 84 11.05 -2.40 30.24
C ASP A 84 10.21 -1.20 29.77
N GLN A 85 9.12 -0.97 30.51
CA GLN A 85 8.11 0.09 30.36
C GLN A 85 8.62 1.53 30.55
N THR A 86 9.90 1.84 30.31
CA THR A 86 10.41 3.14 30.75
C THR A 86 10.17 4.28 29.76
N GLU A 87 10.17 4.07 28.44
CA GLU A 87 9.84 5.15 27.48
C GLU A 87 9.23 4.59 26.19
N GLN A 88 7.91 4.36 26.17
CA GLN A 88 7.22 4.09 24.91
C GLN A 88 7.27 5.34 24.03
N ASP A 89 7.98 5.26 22.92
CA ASP A 89 8.01 6.34 21.94
C ASP A 89 6.60 6.55 21.34
N PRO A 90 5.94 7.69 21.61
CA PRO A 90 4.57 7.93 21.18
C PRO A 90 4.45 8.05 19.66
N LEU A 91 5.55 8.32 18.95
CA LEU A 91 5.56 8.51 17.50
C LEU A 91 5.71 7.19 16.72
N ALA A 92 6.16 6.11 17.36
CA ALA A 92 6.43 4.85 16.67
C ALA A 92 5.18 4.29 15.94
N PRO A 93 3.98 4.26 16.55
CA PRO A 93 2.79 3.78 15.85
C PRO A 93 2.36 4.70 14.69
N LEU A 94 2.66 6.00 14.78
CA LEU A 94 2.38 6.95 13.70
C LEU A 94 3.31 6.72 12.50
N ALA A 95 4.59 6.46 12.75
CA ALA A 95 5.55 6.09 11.71
C ALA A 95 5.16 4.77 11.04
N GLU A 96 4.74 3.77 11.83
CA GLU A 96 4.25 2.49 11.30
C GLU A 96 2.99 2.68 10.45
N ALA A 97 2.01 3.43 10.94
CA ALA A 97 0.78 3.70 10.20
C ALA A 97 1.05 4.42 8.87
N LEU A 98 1.99 5.37 8.84
CA LEU A 98 2.41 6.05 7.62
C LEU A 98 3.12 5.09 6.65
N ALA A 99 3.99 4.21 7.14
CA ALA A 99 4.64 3.19 6.31
C ALA A 99 3.62 2.22 5.69
N VAL A 100 2.61 1.79 6.46
CA VAL A 100 1.50 0.96 5.98
C VAL A 100 0.67 1.69 4.94
N LEU A 101 0.38 2.98 5.15
CA LEU A 101 -0.38 3.81 4.22
C LEU A 101 0.35 3.94 2.86
N ILE A 102 1.66 4.15 2.89
CA ILE A 102 2.52 4.16 1.69
C ILE A 102 2.49 2.78 1.01
N GLY A 103 2.66 1.71 1.79
CA GLY A 103 2.60 0.34 1.29
C GLY A 103 1.29 0.03 0.58
N ALA A 104 0.16 0.39 1.17
CA ALA A 104 -1.16 0.18 0.58
C ALA A 104 -1.32 0.91 -0.77
N GLN A 105 -0.77 2.12 -0.92
CA GLN A 105 -0.76 2.83 -2.21
C GLN A 105 0.12 2.14 -3.25
N LEU A 106 1.29 1.64 -2.86
CA LEU A 106 2.17 0.88 -3.77
C LEU A 106 1.52 -0.45 -4.21
N VAL A 107 0.80 -1.12 -3.31
CA VAL A 107 0.05 -2.34 -3.62
C VAL A 107 -1.13 -2.05 -4.55
N ALA A 108 -1.88 -0.98 -4.29
CA ALA A 108 -2.98 -0.53 -5.15
C ALA A 108 -2.54 -0.25 -6.59
N ARG A 109 -1.29 0.19 -6.77
CA ARG A 109 -0.68 0.43 -8.08
C ARG A 109 -0.12 -0.83 -8.74
N GLY A 110 -0.07 -1.95 -8.03
CA GLY A 110 0.53 -3.20 -8.51
C GLY A 110 2.06 -3.16 -8.57
N THR A 111 2.70 -2.22 -7.86
CA THR A 111 4.18 -2.10 -7.80
C THR A 111 4.79 -2.76 -6.57
N ALA A 112 3.97 -3.13 -5.60
CA ALA A 112 4.35 -3.86 -4.39
C ALA A 112 3.30 -4.92 -4.07
N TYR A 113 3.61 -5.83 -3.15
CA TYR A 113 2.63 -6.76 -2.58
C TYR A 113 2.93 -7.03 -1.10
N TRP A 114 1.90 -7.44 -0.35
CA TRP A 114 2.07 -7.89 1.03
C TRP A 114 2.42 -9.38 1.05
N ALA A 115 3.55 -9.72 1.66
CA ALA A 115 3.93 -11.09 1.95
C ALA A 115 3.50 -11.45 3.37
N MET A 116 2.83 -12.60 3.52
CA MET A 116 2.46 -13.11 4.83
C MET A 116 3.70 -13.71 5.53
N ASN A 117 3.97 -13.27 6.75
CA ASN A 117 4.86 -14.00 7.66
C ASN A 117 4.01 -14.90 8.57
N TRP A 118 4.35 -16.18 8.67
CA TRP A 118 3.59 -17.16 9.44
C TRP A 118 3.72 -16.97 10.95
N THR A 119 4.81 -16.33 11.41
CA THR A 119 5.10 -16.05 12.83
C THR A 119 5.16 -14.56 13.15
N GLY A 120 4.77 -13.68 12.23
CA GLY A 120 5.00 -12.25 12.40
C GLY A 120 4.06 -11.35 11.62
N PRO A 121 4.30 -10.03 11.68
CA PRO A 121 3.54 -9.07 10.89
C PRO A 121 3.76 -9.32 9.39
N SER A 122 2.76 -9.01 8.58
CA SER A 122 2.89 -8.99 7.12
C SER A 122 4.03 -8.05 6.72
N LEU A 123 4.83 -8.47 5.75
CA LEU A 123 5.96 -7.71 5.23
C LEU A 123 5.57 -7.10 3.89
N LEU A 124 5.84 -5.80 3.72
CA LEU A 124 5.73 -5.17 2.41
C LEU A 124 6.91 -5.64 1.55
N VAL A 125 6.63 -6.21 0.40
CA VAL A 125 7.65 -6.43 -0.63
C VAL A 125 7.58 -5.24 -1.58
N PRO A 126 8.56 -4.30 -1.51
CA PRO A 126 8.56 -3.08 -2.31
C PRO A 126 8.93 -3.36 -3.78
N PRO A 127 8.84 -2.35 -4.66
CA PRO A 127 9.36 -2.43 -6.02
C PRO A 127 10.86 -2.79 -6.07
N ASP A 128 11.29 -3.39 -7.18
CA ASP A 128 12.70 -3.74 -7.41
C ASP A 128 13.62 -2.52 -7.19
N GLY A 129 14.74 -2.76 -6.49
CA GLY A 129 15.73 -1.72 -6.17
C GLY A 129 15.46 -0.94 -4.88
N ILE A 130 14.41 -1.26 -4.14
CA ILE A 130 14.10 -0.66 -2.83
C ILE A 130 14.15 -1.74 -1.77
N ALA A 131 14.87 -1.52 -0.66
CA ALA A 131 14.82 -2.43 0.47
C ALA A 131 13.51 -2.22 1.27
N PRO A 132 12.84 -3.28 1.77
CA PRO A 132 11.60 -3.16 2.56
C PRO A 132 11.71 -2.15 3.72
N GLU A 133 12.88 -2.11 4.36
CA GLU A 133 13.19 -1.24 5.50
C GLU A 133 13.23 0.23 5.09
N THR A 134 13.51 0.53 3.83
CA THR A 134 13.66 1.90 3.31
C THR A 134 12.35 2.69 3.45
N ILE A 135 11.20 2.07 3.15
CA ILE A 135 9.89 2.72 3.29
C ILE A 135 9.59 3.04 4.75
N ARG A 136 9.95 2.13 5.66
CA ARG A 136 9.82 2.35 7.11
C ARG A 136 10.71 3.49 7.58
N THR A 137 11.97 3.52 7.13
CA THR A 137 12.91 4.60 7.44
C THR A 137 12.41 5.95 6.93
N TRP A 138 11.86 6.02 5.71
CA TRP A 138 11.30 7.27 5.18
C TRP A 138 10.10 7.76 5.99
N ALA A 139 9.18 6.86 6.37
CA ALA A 139 8.03 7.20 7.19
C ALA A 139 8.46 7.69 8.59
N ASP A 140 9.38 6.97 9.25
CA ASP A 140 9.94 7.34 10.56
C ASP A 140 10.63 8.71 10.50
N THR A 141 11.46 8.93 9.48
CA THR A 141 12.15 10.21 9.25
C THR A 141 11.16 11.35 9.07
N ALA A 142 10.10 11.17 8.28
CA ALA A 142 9.08 12.19 8.04
C ALA A 142 8.27 12.53 9.30
N VAL A 143 8.00 11.53 10.14
CA VAL A 143 7.27 11.71 11.41
C VAL A 143 8.15 12.43 12.43
N ARG A 144 9.41 12.02 12.60
CA ARG A 144 10.29 12.56 13.65
C ARG A 144 10.89 13.91 13.31
N LEU A 145 11.31 14.12 12.07
CA LEU A 145 12.09 15.30 11.69
C LEU A 145 11.21 16.33 10.97
N PRO A 146 11.18 17.59 11.45
CA PRO A 146 10.50 18.65 10.74
C PRO A 146 11.13 18.89 9.35
N GLY A 147 10.28 19.14 8.35
CA GLY A 147 10.69 19.42 6.97
C GLY A 147 11.04 18.19 6.11
N GLN A 148 11.02 16.96 6.66
CA GLN A 148 11.32 15.74 5.89
C GLN A 148 10.12 15.17 5.12
N THR A 149 8.93 15.68 5.36
CA THR A 149 7.68 15.40 4.62
C THR A 149 7.80 15.74 3.13
N GLN A 150 8.43 16.87 2.77
CA GLN A 150 8.66 17.25 1.38
C GLN A 150 9.60 16.27 0.69
N ARG A 151 10.65 15.84 1.40
CA ARG A 151 11.58 14.82 0.89
C ARG A 151 10.89 13.48 0.71
N LEU A 152 10.05 13.07 1.66
CA LEU A 152 9.20 11.89 1.50
C LEU A 152 8.32 12.03 0.26
N GLY A 153 7.70 13.19 0.03
CA GLY A 153 6.87 13.39 -1.15
C GLY A 153 7.64 13.28 -2.47
N LEU A 154 8.88 13.78 -2.52
CA LEU A 154 9.76 13.56 -3.68
C LEU A 154 10.08 12.07 -3.90
N HIS A 155 10.35 11.32 -2.82
CA HIS A 155 10.56 9.88 -2.91
C HIS A 155 9.30 9.16 -3.44
N LEU A 156 8.11 9.53 -2.95
CA LEU A 156 6.84 8.95 -3.41
C LEU A 156 6.55 9.29 -4.87
N ALA A 157 6.80 10.54 -5.29
CA ALA A 157 6.66 10.96 -6.67
C ALA A 157 7.63 10.21 -7.62
N ALA A 158 8.84 9.90 -7.16
CA ALA A 158 9.79 9.08 -7.92
C ALA A 158 9.30 7.63 -8.10
N LEU A 159 8.50 7.11 -7.16
CA LEU A 159 7.77 5.84 -7.29
C LEU A 159 6.44 5.98 -8.06
N GLY A 160 6.17 7.19 -8.56
CA GLY A 160 4.95 7.58 -9.25
C GLY A 160 3.71 7.65 -8.36
N VAL A 161 3.83 7.50 -7.04
CA VAL A 161 2.70 7.52 -6.10
C VAL A 161 2.04 8.90 -6.09
N ASP A 162 0.72 8.94 -6.27
CA ASP A 162 -0.08 10.15 -6.08
C ASP A 162 -0.53 10.21 -4.62
N GLU A 163 0.06 11.12 -3.85
CA GLU A 163 -0.26 11.31 -2.43
C GLU A 163 -1.70 11.75 -2.17
N ARG A 164 -2.35 12.34 -3.17
CA ARG A 164 -3.75 12.82 -3.08
C ARG A 164 -4.75 11.75 -3.45
N ALA A 165 -4.31 10.66 -4.07
CA ALA A 165 -5.18 9.55 -4.39
C ALA A 165 -5.73 8.96 -3.07
N PRO A 166 -7.06 8.85 -2.92
CA PRO A 166 -7.62 8.15 -1.78
C PRO A 166 -7.17 6.69 -1.82
N LEU A 167 -6.96 6.10 -0.65
CA LEU A 167 -6.80 4.65 -0.59
C LEU A 167 -8.00 3.99 -1.28
N PRO A 168 -7.78 2.98 -2.14
CA PRO A 168 -8.88 2.15 -2.58
C PRO A 168 -9.47 1.53 -1.33
N THR A 169 -10.74 1.83 -1.05
CA THR A 169 -11.48 1.10 -0.05
C THR A 169 -11.43 -0.36 -0.48
N THR A 170 -10.98 -1.24 0.41
CA THR A 170 -11.02 -2.70 0.24
C THR A 170 -12.48 -3.16 0.29
N GLY A 171 -13.28 -2.65 -0.63
CA GLY A 171 -14.65 -3.03 -0.92
C GLY A 171 -14.64 -3.83 -2.19
N ARG A 172 -14.60 -5.15 -2.04
CA ARG A 172 -14.94 -6.15 -3.06
C ARG A 172 -14.03 -6.16 -4.29
N ALA A 173 -13.04 -7.04 -4.25
CA ALA A 173 -12.46 -7.66 -5.43
C ALA A 173 -13.60 -8.24 -6.29
N GLY A 174 -13.98 -7.51 -7.34
CA GLY A 174 -15.12 -7.87 -8.18
C GLY A 174 -15.22 -7.10 -9.49
N ALA A 175 -14.22 -6.28 -9.82
CA ALA A 175 -14.11 -5.67 -11.15
C ALA A 175 -12.73 -5.99 -11.73
N ARG A 176 -12.47 -7.29 -11.92
CA ARG A 176 -11.67 -7.70 -13.08
C ARG A 176 -12.33 -7.01 -14.27
N ARG A 177 -11.60 -6.09 -14.89
CA ARG A 177 -11.90 -5.49 -16.18
C ARG A 177 -11.98 -6.63 -17.20
N THR A 178 -13.13 -7.30 -17.25
CA THR A 178 -13.51 -8.12 -18.37
C THR A 178 -13.75 -7.13 -19.50
N GLY A 179 -12.71 -6.92 -20.30
CA GLY A 179 -12.87 -6.35 -21.63
C GLY A 179 -13.80 -7.26 -22.39
N ARG A 180 -15.10 -6.98 -22.28
CA ARG A 180 -16.17 -7.52 -23.09
C ARG A 180 -15.85 -7.11 -24.52
N ARG A 181 -15.20 -8.02 -25.25
CA ARG A 181 -15.04 -7.93 -26.70
C ARG A 181 -16.44 -7.79 -27.27
N ARG A 182 -16.72 -6.60 -27.77
CA ARG A 182 -17.96 -6.16 -28.38
C ARG A 182 -18.33 -7.18 -29.46
N GLY A 183 -19.41 -7.92 -29.24
CA GLY A 183 -20.07 -8.64 -30.31
C GLY A 183 -20.77 -7.62 -31.20
N SER A 184 -20.24 -7.38 -32.39
CA SER A 184 -21.06 -6.97 -33.53
C SER A 184 -21.34 -8.23 -34.33
N GLY A 185 -22.59 -8.69 -34.27
CA GLY A 185 -23.06 -9.76 -35.14
C GLY A 185 -23.07 -9.29 -36.59
N ARG A 186 -22.47 -10.14 -37.44
CA ARG A 186 -22.88 -10.56 -38.79
C ARG A 186 -23.36 -9.49 -39.77
N ASP A 187 -22.62 -9.38 -40.87
CA ASP A 187 -23.18 -9.76 -42.17
C ASP A 187 -22.13 -10.46 -43.02
N GLY A 188 -22.60 -11.44 -43.80
CA GLY A 188 -21.82 -12.54 -44.34
C GLY A 188 -20.98 -12.24 -45.57
N SER A 189 -20.02 -13.13 -45.82
CA SER A 189 -19.77 -13.71 -47.13
C SER A 189 -18.77 -14.86 -46.98
N ALA A 190 -19.19 -16.03 -47.45
CA ALA A 190 -18.37 -17.23 -47.56
C ALA A 190 -17.36 -17.08 -48.70
N SER A 191 -16.15 -17.58 -48.50
CA SER A 191 -15.28 -18.12 -49.56
C SER A 191 -14.09 -18.86 -48.93
N HIS A 192 -14.13 -20.20 -49.00
CA HIS A 192 -12.93 -21.05 -49.01
C HIS A 192 -12.48 -21.18 -50.47
N PRO A 193 -11.17 -21.31 -50.75
CA PRO A 193 -10.60 -22.66 -50.84
C PRO A 193 -9.12 -22.81 -50.39
N GLY A 194 -8.80 -24.01 -49.88
CA GLY A 194 -7.66 -24.84 -50.32
C GLY A 194 -6.25 -24.59 -49.75
N PRO A 195 -5.59 -25.61 -49.14
CA PRO A 195 -4.17 -25.58 -48.74
C PRO A 195 -3.23 -26.13 -49.84
N PRO A 196 -1.90 -25.99 -49.68
CA PRO A 196 -1.11 -27.16 -49.28
C PRO A 196 0.01 -26.88 -48.24
N ALA A 197 0.42 -27.97 -47.58
CA ALA A 197 1.48 -28.10 -46.55
C ALA A 197 2.89 -28.26 -47.19
N PRO A 198 3.90 -28.87 -46.52
CA PRO A 198 4.57 -28.58 -45.24
C PRO A 198 6.09 -28.29 -45.46
N HIS A 199 6.85 -27.97 -44.39
CA HIS A 199 8.12 -28.63 -44.02
C HIS A 199 9.00 -27.77 -43.07
N ALA A 200 9.50 -28.47 -42.03
CA ALA A 200 10.81 -28.31 -41.37
C ALA A 200 11.14 -26.96 -40.71
N GLY A 201 11.64 -26.85 -39.49
CA GLY A 201 12.30 -27.80 -38.60
C GLY A 201 13.08 -27.00 -37.54
N ALA A 202 13.59 -27.71 -36.53
CA ALA A 202 14.58 -27.28 -35.54
C ALA A 202 14.10 -26.45 -34.32
N SER A 203 13.82 -27.19 -33.23
CA SER A 203 14.32 -26.86 -31.88
C SER A 203 15.62 -27.67 -31.63
N PRO A 204 16.33 -27.50 -30.49
CA PRO A 204 16.94 -26.32 -29.86
C PRO A 204 18.47 -26.57 -29.70
N PRO A 205 19.23 -25.84 -28.85
CA PRO A 205 19.53 -26.48 -27.56
C PRO A 205 19.76 -25.57 -26.33
N TYR A 206 19.32 -26.12 -25.20
CA TYR A 206 19.81 -26.03 -23.83
C TYR A 206 21.12 -25.26 -23.55
N GLY A 207 20.99 -24.13 -22.86
CA GLY A 207 22.05 -23.43 -22.13
C GLY A 207 22.18 -23.90 -20.68
N ARG A 208 22.99 -24.95 -20.49
CA ARG A 208 23.88 -25.29 -19.36
C ARG A 208 23.77 -24.41 -18.09
N TRP A 209 23.19 -24.95 -17.02
CA TRP A 209 23.43 -24.49 -15.64
C TRP A 209 24.78 -25.05 -15.16
N ARG A 210 25.70 -24.18 -14.75
CA ARG A 210 26.92 -24.54 -14.01
C ARG A 210 26.72 -24.21 -12.53
N SER A 211 26.67 -25.24 -11.70
CA SER A 211 27.02 -25.15 -10.27
C SER A 211 28.53 -25.01 -10.10
N PRO A 212 28.99 -24.32 -9.04
CA PRO A 212 30.21 -24.72 -8.36
C PRO A 212 29.92 -25.08 -6.90
N CYS A 213 30.30 -26.30 -6.54
CA CYS A 213 30.55 -26.73 -5.17
C CYS A 213 31.85 -26.07 -4.64
N CYS A 214 31.86 -25.83 -3.33
CA CYS A 214 32.96 -25.99 -2.36
C CYS A 214 34.40 -25.61 -2.75
N TRP A 215 35.04 -24.76 -1.94
CA TRP A 215 36.16 -25.09 -1.02
C TRP A 215 36.77 -23.78 -0.47
N GLY A 216 37.10 -23.77 0.81
CA GLY A 216 37.71 -22.67 1.55
C GLY A 216 37.42 -22.78 3.04
#